data_AF-A0A840GQW8-F1
#
_entry.id   AF-A0A840GQW8-F1
#
_cell.length_a   1.000
_cell.length_b   1.000
_cell.length_c   1.000
_cell.angle_alpha   90.00
_cell.angle_beta   90.00
_cell.angle_gamma   90.00
#
_symmetry.space_group_name_H-M   'P 1'
#
loop_
_entity.id
_entity.type
_entity.pdbx_description
1 polymer ?
#
loop_
_entity_poly.entity_id
_entity_poly.type
_entity_poly.pdbx_seq_one_letter_code
_entity_poly.pdbx_strand_id
1 'polypeptide(L)' 'MAVTYLGKGKGVPVNLASRLMHVDPSFVTTHSRLLENNGLLRHKSSAKDARILQMALTAKTR' A
#
# COMPACT_ATOMS: atom_id res chain seq x y z
N MET A 1 13.25 -3.77 1.73
CA MET A 1 12.63 -2.40 1.70
C MET A 1 11.12 -2.54 1.64
N ALA A 2 10.34 -1.63 2.23
CA ALA A 2 8.87 -1.73 2.24
C ALA A 2 8.24 -1.90 0.84
N VAL A 3 8.80 -1.23 -0.17
CA VAL A 3 8.36 -1.31 -1.58
C VAL A 3 8.40 -2.73 -2.15
N THR A 4 9.35 -3.58 -1.72
CA THR A 4 9.43 -4.97 -2.20
C THR A 4 8.26 -5.84 -1.72
N TYR A 5 7.57 -5.43 -0.65
CA TYR A 5 6.37 -6.10 -0.17
C TYR A 5 5.13 -5.65 -0.96
N LEU A 6 5.09 -4.40 -1.44
CA LEU A 6 3.99 -3.88 -2.27
C LEU A 6 3.89 -4.56 -3.65
N GLY A 7 5.01 -5.07 -4.17
CA GLY A 7 5.06 -5.82 -5.44
C GLY A 7 4.74 -7.31 -5.32
N LYS A 8 4.54 -7.85 -4.12
CA LYS A 8 4.32 -9.29 -3.91
C LYS A 8 2.86 -9.60 -3.55
N GLY A 9 2.20 -10.39 -4.39
CA GLY A 9 0.91 -11.00 -4.08
C GLY A 9 -0.27 -10.03 -4.02
N LYS A 10 -1.04 -10.06 -2.92
CA LYS A 10 -2.29 -9.29 -2.76
C LYS A 10 -2.08 -7.84 -2.32
N GLY A 11 -0.82 -7.43 -2.07
CA GLY A 11 -0.47 -6.13 -1.50
C GLY A 11 -0.24 -6.20 0.01
N VAL A 12 0.04 -5.05 0.61
CA VAL A 12 0.44 -4.89 2.02
C VAL A 12 -0.55 -3.97 2.73
N PRO A 13 -1.00 -4.31 3.95
CA PRO A 13 -1.83 -3.39 4.71
C PRO A 13 -1.05 -2.13 5.12
N VAL A 14 -1.74 -0.99 5.20
CA VAL A 14 -1.16 0.32 5.55
C VAL A 14 -0.35 0.26 6.85
N ASN A 15 -0.91 -0.38 7.89
CA ASN A 15 -0.26 -0.52 9.19
C ASN A 15 1.05 -1.35 9.14
N LEU A 16 1.15 -2.29 8.20
CA LEU A 16 2.41 -3.04 8.03
C LEU A 16 3.42 -2.22 7.23
N ALA A 17 2.97 -1.49 6.19
CA ALA A 17 3.83 -0.60 5.44
C ALA A 17 4.43 0.51 6.32
N SER A 18 3.65 1.11 7.22
CA SER A 18 4.12 2.13 8.15
C SER A 18 5.19 1.59 9.11
N ARG A 19 5.00 0.39 9.66
CA ARG A 19 5.99 -0.29 10.50
C ARG A 19 7.28 -0.61 9.75
N LEU A 20 7.19 -1.07 8.51
CA LEU A 20 8.36 -1.41 7.68
C LEU A 20 9.16 -0.17 7.27
N MET A 21 8.52 0.99 7.19
CA MET A 21 9.15 2.26 6.84
C MET A 21 9.52 3.10 8.08
N HIS A 22 9.16 2.64 9.28
CA HIS A 22 9.31 3.40 10.53
C HIS A 22 8.68 4.80 10.47
N VAL A 23 7.52 4.90 9.83
CA VAL A 23 6.75 6.15 9.71
C VAL A 23 5.38 5.99 10.36
N ASP A 24 4.74 7.12 10.65
CA ASP A 24 3.36 7.13 11.12
C ASP A 24 2.39 6.63 10.01
N PRO A 25 1.32 5.89 10.34
CA PRO A 25 0.32 5.46 9.36
C PRO A 25 -0.30 6.60 8.55
N SER A 26 -0.48 7.80 9.13
CA SER A 26 -1.03 8.96 8.45
C SER A 26 -0.12 9.47 7.32
N PHE A 27 1.20 9.34 7.49
CA PHE A 27 2.18 9.67 6.44
C PHE A 27 1.96 8.77 5.23
N VAL A 28 1.79 7.46 5.48
CA VAL A 28 1.55 6.48 4.42
C VAL A 28 0.23 6.75 3.69
N THR A 29 -0.86 7.03 4.41
CA THR A 29 -2.16 7.32 3.78
C THR A 29 -2.18 8.63 3.00
N THR A 30 -1.44 9.64 3.48
CA THR A 30 -1.36 10.96 2.82
C THR A 30 -0.64 10.83 1.48
N HIS A 31 0.51 10.14 1.48
CA HIS A 31 1.32 10.00 0.27
C HIS A 31 0.85 8.87 -0.66
N SER A 32 0.11 7.87 -0.15
CA SER A 32 -0.42 6.79 -1.00
C SER A 32 -1.46 7.32 -2.00
N ARG A 33 -2.22 8.35 -1.65
CA ARG A 33 -3.21 8.96 -2.55
C ARG A 33 -2.57 9.66 -3.76
N LEU A 34 -1.41 10.30 -3.56
CA LEU A 34 -0.63 10.86 -4.67
C LEU A 34 -0.17 9.77 -5.64
N LEU A 35 0.32 8.65 -5.09
CA LEU A 35 0.77 7.51 -5.86
C LEU A 35 -0.40 6.78 -6.56
N GLU A 36 -1.58 6.76 -5.96
CA GLU A 36 -2.81 6.23 -6.56
C GLU A 36 -3.30 7.12 -7.72
N ASN A 37 -3.28 8.44 -7.56
CA ASN A 37 -3.60 9.39 -8.64
C ASN A 37 -2.63 9.27 -9.83
N ASN A 38 -1.35 9.02 -9.55
CA ASN A 38 -0.34 8.77 -10.59
C ASN A 38 -0.47 7.36 -11.20
N GLY A 39 -1.39 6.53 -10.70
CA GLY A 39 -1.64 5.17 -11.16
C GLY A 39 -0.52 4.20 -10.83
N LEU A 40 0.28 4.46 -9.80
CA LEU A 40 1.41 3.64 -9.34
C LEU A 40 1.00 2.68 -8.20
N LEU A 41 0.01 3.09 -7.39
CA LEU A 41 -0.59 2.27 -6.34
C LEU A 41 -2.08 2.05 -6.58
N ARG A 42 -2.61 0.98 -5.99
CA ARG A 42 -4.05 0.74 -5.87
C ARG A 42 -4.41 0.35 -4.45
N HIS A 43 -5.48 0.93 -3.93
CA HIS A 43 -6.12 0.49 -2.72
C HIS A 43 -7.17 -0.61 -2.99
N LYS A 44 -7.15 -1.68 -2.19
CA LYS A 44 -8.20 -2.71 -2.21
C LYS A 44 -8.53 -3.15 -0.80
N SER A 45 -9.80 -3.36 -0.51
CA SER A 45 -10.20 -4.05 0.72
C SER A 45 -9.62 -5.46 0.73
N SER A 46 -9.09 -5.88 1.88
CA SER A 46 -8.58 -7.23 2.07
C SER A 46 -9.70 -8.25 1.91
N ALA A 47 -9.41 -9.34 1.19
CA ALA A 47 -10.35 -10.45 1.02
C ALA A 47 -10.63 -11.21 2.34
N LYS A 48 -9.78 -11.03 3.37
CA LYS A 48 -9.94 -11.69 4.68
C LYS A 48 -10.72 -10.82 5.68
N ASP A 49 -10.60 -9.50 5.58
CA ASP A 49 -11.29 -8.55 6.45
C ASP A 49 -11.48 -7.22 5.70
N ALA A 50 -12.73 -6.87 5.42
CA ALA A 50 -13.07 -5.68 4.64
C ALA A 50 -12.63 -4.36 5.30
N ARG A 51 -12.36 -4.37 6.62
CA ARG A 51 -11.87 -3.20 7.38
C ARG A 51 -10.39 -2.91 7.11
N ILE A 52 -9.66 -3.85 6.52
CA ILE A 52 -8.23 -3.71 6.25
C ILE A 52 -8.04 -3.26 4.80
N LEU A 53 -7.52 -2.04 4.62
CA LEU A 53 -7.06 -1.53 3.33
C LEU A 53 -5.67 -2.09 2.99
N GLN A 54 -5.59 -2.77 1.85
CA GLN A 54 -4.34 -3.25 1.26
C GLN A 54 -3.90 -2.32 0.14
N MET A 55 -2.60 -2.03 0.11
CA MET A 55 -1.93 -1.26 -0.94
C MET A 55 -1.11 -2.21 -1.81
N ALA A 56 -1.29 -2.14 -3.13
CA ALA A 56 -0.53 -2.94 -4.08
C ALA A 56 0.02 -2.06 -5.20
N LEU A 57 1.18 -2.43 -5.74
CA LEU A 57 1.72 -1.81 -6.95
C LEU A 57 0.85 -2.15 -8.16
N THR A 58 0.75 -1.21 -9.10
CA THR A 58 0.07 -1.40 -10.38
C THR A 58 1.05 -1.88 -11.45
N ALA A 59 0.52 -2.33 -12.59
CA ALA A 59 1.33 -2.77 -13.73
C ALA A 59 2.27 -1.69 -14.31
N LYS A 60 2.01 -0.40 -14.03
CA LYS A 60 2.90 0.71 -14.45
C LYS A 60 4.26 0.72 -13.75
N THR A 61 4.38 -0.01 -12.65
CA THR A 61 5.57 -0.02 -11.78
C THR A 61 6.36 -1.33 -11.84
N ARG A 62 6.06 -2.19 -12.82
CA ARG A 62 6.77 -3.46 -13.04
C ARG A 62 7.98 -3.29 -13.95
#